data_AF-A0A0J8SST0-F1
#
_entry.id   AF-A0A0J8SST0-F1
#
_cell.length_a   1.000
_cell.length_b   1.000
_cell.length_c   1.000
_cell.angle_alpha   90.00
_cell.angle_beta   90.00
_cell.angle_gamma   90.00
#
_symmetry.space_group_name_H-M   'P 1'
#
loop_
_entity.id
_entity.type
_entity.pdbx_description
1 polymer ?
#
loop_
_entity_poly.entity_id
_entity_poly.type
_entity_poly.pdbx_seq_one_letter_code
_entity_poly.pdbx_strand_id
1 'polypeptide(L)'
;MAIDQIWKQQLTLVTYGNEYLSQDLSFNRWLQHSIFNQHQFAFRDLISQHLLAQHFQVWLEGLKKQGVQRLSLHRSTLLEDEQNPNVNVELLPFEYFIVSHEAQKKNAWIIGKELPEWYTADNDYEAPVTQRSSLRHETFWQYELNSKLARRVLADLEQPNWDDIQVFMDHELFDTRFAQGFVQPAQLGQPYYGVSSTADTAIGNRLALLPTDYTADFAHDMLYRLDALEELIEAKIQHPYHENGEVLTPDQQLDLRHFAQKIDDLKAKFIVKIANHYKTAKLSPKISADPFAGMTTDEHVTKPSKAHKPHDAAKSNSGNVITLIIITVIICLIGYYFGL
;
A
#
# COMPACT_ATOMS: atom_id res chain seq x y z
N MET A 1 16.23 -10.41 -3.52
CA MET A 1 16.21 -9.10 -4.20
C MET A 1 15.15 -8.96 -5.30
N ALA A 2 14.94 -9.90 -6.24
CA ALA A 2 14.00 -9.68 -7.36
C ALA A 2 12.51 -9.96 -7.06
N ILE A 3 12.18 -10.85 -6.11
CA ILE A 3 10.80 -11.12 -5.67
C ILE A 3 10.17 -9.87 -5.01
N ASP A 4 11.02 -9.02 -4.45
CA ASP A 4 10.69 -7.83 -3.66
C ASP A 4 10.04 -6.68 -4.46
N GLN A 5 9.98 -6.80 -5.80
CA GLN A 5 9.41 -5.74 -6.64
C GLN A 5 8.00 -6.03 -7.15
N ILE A 6 7.51 -7.28 -7.15
CA ILE A 6 6.27 -7.63 -7.87
C ILE A 6 5.06 -6.76 -7.46
N TRP A 7 5.01 -6.39 -6.17
CA TRP A 7 3.99 -5.50 -5.63
C TRP A 7 4.02 -4.10 -6.26
N LYS A 8 5.19 -3.59 -6.66
CA LYS A 8 5.33 -2.29 -7.35
C LYS A 8 4.71 -2.33 -8.72
N GLN A 9 4.88 -3.45 -9.46
CA GLN A 9 4.19 -3.64 -10.73
C GLN A 9 2.67 -3.78 -10.51
N GLN A 10 2.23 -4.56 -9.51
CA GLN A 10 0.81 -4.70 -9.20
C GLN A 10 0.16 -3.36 -8.78
N LEU A 11 0.83 -2.58 -7.92
CA LEU A 11 0.43 -1.24 -7.53
C LEU A 11 0.28 -0.34 -8.76
N THR A 12 1.30 -0.31 -9.63
CA THR A 12 1.30 0.51 -10.85
C THR A 12 0.18 0.08 -11.81
N LEU A 13 -0.03 -1.23 -12.00
CA LEU A 13 -1.12 -1.76 -12.82
C LEU A 13 -2.48 -1.34 -12.29
N VAL A 14 -2.68 -1.33 -10.98
CA VAL A 14 -3.94 -0.91 -10.35
C VAL A 14 -4.15 0.60 -10.49
N THR A 15 -3.15 1.42 -10.14
CA THR A 15 -3.29 2.88 -10.08
C THR A 15 -3.45 3.48 -11.48
N TYR A 16 -2.52 3.20 -12.40
CA TYR A 16 -2.62 3.67 -13.79
C TYR A 16 -3.71 2.94 -14.58
N GLY A 17 -3.97 1.66 -14.29
CA GLY A 17 -5.08 0.94 -14.90
C GLY A 17 -6.43 1.57 -14.55
N ASN A 18 -6.61 2.04 -13.31
CA ASN A 18 -7.80 2.80 -12.91
C ASN A 18 -7.92 4.13 -13.65
N GLU A 19 -6.83 4.85 -13.89
CA GLU A 19 -6.87 6.06 -14.73
C GLU A 19 -7.32 5.73 -16.17
N TYR A 20 -6.82 4.66 -16.75
CA TYR A 20 -7.25 4.21 -18.08
C TYR A 20 -8.73 3.82 -18.13
N LEU A 21 -9.20 3.09 -17.12
CA LEU A 21 -10.59 2.62 -17.04
C LEU A 21 -11.57 3.77 -16.78
N SER A 22 -11.18 4.78 -16.00
CA SER A 22 -12.08 5.86 -15.57
C SER A 22 -12.01 7.15 -16.39
N GLN A 23 -10.87 7.46 -17.02
CA GLN A 23 -10.61 8.78 -17.61
C GLN A 23 -10.03 8.74 -19.04
N ASP A 24 -10.08 7.60 -19.72
CA ASP A 24 -9.49 7.43 -21.06
C ASP A 24 -8.00 7.85 -21.14
N LEU A 25 -7.27 7.78 -20.02
CA LEU A 25 -5.87 8.19 -19.96
C LEU A 25 -5.07 7.34 -20.95
N SER A 26 -4.46 7.97 -21.96
CA SER A 26 -3.78 7.26 -23.04
C SER A 26 -2.64 6.39 -22.51
N PHE A 27 -2.57 5.14 -23.00
CA PHE A 27 -1.45 4.24 -22.73
C PHE A 27 -0.09 4.87 -23.04
N ASN A 28 -0.01 5.79 -24.00
CA ASN A 28 1.24 6.45 -24.39
C ASN A 28 1.99 7.08 -23.21
N ARG A 29 1.27 7.51 -22.16
CA ARG A 29 1.90 8.13 -20.99
C ARG A 29 2.65 7.14 -20.09
N TRP A 30 2.26 5.87 -20.07
CA TRP A 30 2.79 4.89 -19.11
C TRP A 30 3.17 3.52 -19.71
N LEU A 31 3.06 3.36 -21.02
CA LEU A 31 3.55 2.17 -21.73
C LEU A 31 5.07 1.98 -21.56
N GLN A 32 5.80 3.08 -21.39
CA GLN A 32 7.26 3.09 -21.19
C GLN A 32 7.65 3.16 -19.72
N HIS A 33 6.73 2.83 -18.79
CA HIS A 33 7.03 2.84 -17.37
C HIS A 33 8.13 1.83 -17.05
N SER A 34 9.27 2.32 -16.54
CA SER A 34 10.47 1.50 -16.37
C SER A 34 10.29 0.29 -15.45
N ILE A 35 9.37 0.37 -14.50
CA ILE A 35 8.96 -0.73 -13.61
C ILE A 35 8.55 -2.02 -14.35
N PHE A 36 8.14 -1.91 -15.63
CA PHE A 36 7.77 -3.06 -16.45
C PHE A 36 8.90 -3.56 -17.38
N ASN A 37 10.02 -2.84 -17.51
CA ASN A 37 11.06 -3.13 -18.51
C ASN A 37 11.70 -4.54 -18.38
N GLN A 38 11.70 -5.11 -17.18
CA GLN A 38 12.25 -6.45 -16.91
C GLN A 38 11.19 -7.54 -16.80
N HIS A 39 9.92 -7.22 -17.10
CA HIS A 39 8.79 -8.10 -16.89
C HIS A 39 7.95 -8.27 -18.15
N GLN A 40 7.57 -9.52 -18.43
CA GLN A 40 6.60 -9.87 -19.45
C GLN A 40 5.39 -10.50 -18.77
N PHE A 41 4.24 -9.85 -18.91
CA PHE A 41 2.99 -10.31 -18.31
C PHE A 41 2.16 -11.14 -19.29
N ALA A 42 1.61 -12.23 -18.79
CA ALA A 42 0.52 -12.94 -19.41
C ALA A 42 -0.70 -12.92 -18.49
N PHE A 43 -1.88 -12.98 -19.08
CA PHE A 43 -3.16 -13.00 -18.38
C PHE A 43 -3.95 -14.17 -18.94
N ARG A 44 -4.35 -15.10 -18.07
CA ARG A 44 -5.02 -16.35 -18.45
C ARG A 44 -6.25 -16.58 -17.60
N ASP A 45 -7.21 -17.33 -18.11
CA ASP A 45 -8.31 -17.85 -17.30
C ASP A 45 -7.82 -19.05 -16.47
N LEU A 46 -8.09 -19.08 -15.16
CA LEU A 46 -7.58 -20.14 -14.27
C LEU A 46 -8.15 -21.51 -14.60
N ILE A 47 -9.42 -21.60 -15.00
CA ILE A 47 -10.08 -22.90 -15.19
C ILE A 47 -9.75 -23.50 -16.55
N SER A 48 -9.92 -22.71 -17.62
CA SER A 48 -9.72 -23.16 -19.00
C SER A 48 -8.26 -23.03 -19.49
N GLN A 49 -7.41 -22.32 -18.75
CA GLN A 49 -6.04 -21.97 -19.11
C GLN A 49 -5.87 -21.13 -20.38
N HIS A 50 -6.98 -20.62 -20.91
CA HIS A 50 -6.97 -19.83 -22.13
C HIS A 50 -6.18 -18.53 -21.92
N LEU A 51 -5.29 -18.21 -22.86
CA LEU A 51 -4.64 -16.92 -22.97
C LEU A 51 -5.66 -15.82 -23.27
N LEU A 52 -5.80 -14.89 -22.32
CA LEU A 52 -6.67 -13.71 -22.44
C LEU A 52 -5.91 -12.50 -22.98
N ALA A 53 -4.68 -12.30 -22.50
CA ALA A 53 -3.79 -11.25 -22.98
C ALA A 53 -2.32 -11.61 -22.75
N GLN A 54 -1.45 -11.15 -23.64
CA GLN A 54 0.01 -11.32 -23.57
C GLN A 54 0.75 -10.03 -23.18
N HIS A 55 -0.01 -9.01 -22.80
CA HIS A 55 0.50 -7.70 -22.41
C HIS A 55 -0.57 -6.96 -21.58
N PHE A 56 -0.15 -6.14 -20.62
CA PHE A 56 -1.09 -5.43 -19.73
C PHE A 56 -2.01 -4.44 -20.47
N GLN A 57 -1.56 -3.87 -21.58
CA GLN A 57 -2.40 -3.02 -22.43
C GLN A 57 -3.60 -3.78 -22.98
N VAL A 58 -3.35 -4.95 -23.59
CA VAL A 58 -4.42 -5.79 -24.17
C VAL A 58 -5.35 -6.29 -23.07
N TRP A 59 -4.79 -6.61 -21.90
CA TRP A 59 -5.58 -6.95 -20.71
C TRP A 59 -6.53 -5.82 -20.31
N LEU A 60 -6.03 -4.60 -20.14
CA LEU A 60 -6.85 -3.44 -19.75
C LEU A 60 -7.90 -3.07 -20.81
N GLU A 61 -7.58 -3.17 -22.10
CA GLU A 61 -8.55 -3.01 -23.19
C GLU A 61 -9.65 -4.08 -23.12
N GLY A 62 -9.28 -5.33 -22.84
CA GLY A 62 -10.22 -6.43 -22.63
C GLY A 62 -11.15 -6.18 -21.44
N LEU A 63 -10.59 -5.81 -20.28
CA LEU A 63 -11.36 -5.47 -19.08
C LEU A 63 -12.36 -4.34 -19.33
N LYS A 64 -11.92 -3.28 -20.01
CA LYS A 64 -12.79 -2.15 -20.35
C LYS A 64 -13.97 -2.57 -21.24
N LYS A 65 -13.72 -3.41 -22.25
CA LYS A 65 -14.77 -3.98 -23.11
C LYS A 65 -15.75 -4.88 -22.34
N GLN A 66 -15.28 -5.54 -21.28
CA GLN A 66 -16.10 -6.33 -20.37
C GLN A 66 -16.89 -5.47 -19.37
N GLY A 67 -16.73 -4.14 -19.38
CA GLY A 67 -17.44 -3.24 -18.47
C GLY A 67 -16.86 -3.19 -17.06
N VAL A 68 -15.59 -3.56 -16.89
CA VAL A 68 -14.85 -3.36 -15.64
C VAL A 68 -14.70 -1.87 -15.39
N GLN A 69 -15.07 -1.43 -14.19
CA GLN A 69 -15.07 -0.01 -13.79
C GLN A 69 -13.90 0.35 -12.89
N ARG A 70 -13.31 -0.64 -12.21
CA ARG A 70 -12.25 -0.44 -11.23
C ARG A 70 -11.36 -1.67 -11.13
N LEU A 71 -10.08 -1.42 -10.88
CA LEU A 71 -9.13 -2.36 -10.32
C LEU A 71 -8.88 -2.04 -8.85
N SER A 72 -8.63 -3.07 -8.05
CA SER A 72 -8.16 -2.91 -6.68
C SER A 72 -7.04 -3.90 -6.36
N LEU A 73 -6.23 -3.56 -5.37
CA LEU A 73 -5.20 -4.44 -4.82
C LEU A 73 -5.66 -4.94 -3.45
N HIS A 74 -5.39 -6.22 -3.15
CA HIS A 74 -5.75 -6.84 -1.89
C HIS A 74 -4.64 -7.78 -1.41
N ARG A 75 -4.54 -7.99 -0.10
CA ARG A 75 -3.62 -8.97 0.49
C ARG A 75 -4.10 -10.40 0.22
N SER A 76 -3.18 -11.29 -0.11
CA SER A 76 -3.45 -12.72 -0.38
C SER A 76 -4.06 -13.45 0.83
N THR A 77 -3.88 -12.93 2.04
CA THR A 77 -4.54 -13.42 3.27
C THR A 77 -6.07 -13.46 3.17
N LEU A 78 -6.69 -12.69 2.27
CA LEU A 78 -8.14 -12.78 1.99
C LEU A 78 -8.55 -14.11 1.33
N LEU A 79 -7.61 -14.84 0.74
CA LEU A 79 -7.82 -16.07 -0.03
C LEU A 79 -7.29 -17.33 0.66
N GLU A 80 -6.76 -17.25 1.90
CA GLU A 80 -6.14 -18.39 2.60
C GLU A 80 -7.07 -19.62 2.76
N ASP A 81 -8.38 -19.40 2.88
CA ASP A 81 -9.36 -20.47 3.03
C ASP A 81 -9.75 -21.12 1.70
N GLU A 82 -9.32 -20.57 0.56
CA GLU A 82 -9.76 -21.00 -0.77
C GLU A 82 -8.83 -22.07 -1.35
N GLN A 83 -9.44 -23.13 -1.88
CA GLN A 83 -8.69 -24.17 -2.58
C GLN A 83 -8.47 -23.77 -4.02
N ASN A 84 -7.24 -23.98 -4.51
CA ASN A 84 -6.92 -23.79 -5.91
C ASN A 84 -7.74 -24.76 -6.78
N PRO A 85 -8.62 -24.26 -7.66
CA PRO A 85 -9.49 -25.11 -8.47
C PRO A 85 -8.78 -25.75 -9.67
N ASN A 86 -7.54 -25.35 -10.00
CA ASN A 86 -6.79 -25.93 -11.10
C ASN A 86 -5.49 -26.58 -10.61
N VAL A 87 -5.44 -27.91 -10.69
CA VAL A 87 -4.27 -28.72 -10.29
C VAL A 87 -3.06 -28.56 -11.20
N ASN A 88 -3.25 -28.04 -12.42
CA ASN A 88 -2.18 -27.81 -13.39
C ASN A 88 -1.54 -26.42 -13.25
N VAL A 89 -1.97 -25.64 -12.27
CA VAL A 89 -1.42 -24.31 -12.00
C VAL A 89 -1.04 -24.26 -10.53
N GLU A 90 0.18 -23.88 -10.22
CA GLU A 90 0.57 -23.54 -8.85
C GLU A 90 0.43 -22.02 -8.68
N LEU A 91 -0.53 -21.60 -7.86
CA LEU A 91 -0.68 -20.20 -7.47
C LEU A 91 0.45 -19.83 -6.51
N LEU A 92 1.16 -18.75 -6.81
CA LEU A 92 2.32 -18.33 -6.03
C LEU A 92 1.88 -17.55 -4.79
N PRO A 93 2.55 -17.75 -3.63
CA PRO A 93 2.18 -17.12 -2.36
C PRO A 93 2.72 -15.68 -2.27
N PHE A 94 2.45 -14.87 -3.29
CA PHE A 94 2.77 -13.45 -3.21
C PHE A 94 1.82 -12.71 -2.28
N GLU A 95 2.30 -11.60 -1.73
CA GLU A 95 1.58 -10.82 -0.73
C GLU A 95 0.26 -10.23 -1.26
N TYR A 96 0.15 -9.95 -2.56
CA TYR A 96 -1.01 -9.28 -3.14
C TYR A 96 -1.59 -9.99 -4.36
N PHE A 97 -2.87 -9.74 -4.59
CA PHE A 97 -3.56 -10.03 -5.84
C PHE A 97 -4.40 -8.83 -6.27
N ILE A 98 -4.68 -8.74 -7.58
CA ILE A 98 -5.50 -7.66 -8.15
C ILE A 98 -6.94 -8.16 -8.29
N VAL A 99 -7.93 -7.32 -8.07
CA VAL A 99 -9.34 -7.60 -8.38
C VAL A 99 -9.86 -6.63 -9.42
N SER A 100 -10.47 -7.17 -10.47
CA SER A 100 -11.26 -6.40 -11.43
C SER A 100 -12.73 -6.39 -11.03
N HIS A 101 -13.33 -5.19 -11.06
CA HIS A 101 -14.70 -4.94 -10.62
C HIS A 101 -15.63 -4.67 -11.80
N GLU A 102 -16.43 -5.67 -12.15
CA GLU A 102 -17.61 -5.50 -13.00
C GLU A 102 -18.84 -5.20 -12.13
N ALA A 103 -19.97 -4.84 -12.73
CA ALA A 103 -21.19 -4.53 -11.97
C ALA A 103 -21.64 -5.69 -11.06
N GLN A 104 -21.62 -6.92 -11.57
CA GLN A 104 -22.11 -8.11 -10.85
C GLN A 104 -21.00 -9.09 -10.47
N LYS A 105 -19.84 -9.01 -11.14
CA LYS A 105 -18.74 -9.95 -10.96
C LYS A 105 -17.52 -9.27 -10.37
N LYS A 106 -16.70 -10.07 -9.69
CA LYS A 106 -15.42 -9.67 -9.12
C LYS A 106 -14.44 -10.76 -9.47
N ASN A 107 -13.45 -10.47 -10.32
CA ASN A 107 -12.46 -11.46 -10.73
C ASN A 107 -11.12 -11.10 -10.11
N ALA A 108 -10.55 -12.03 -9.34
CA ALA A 108 -9.18 -11.97 -8.86
C ALA A 108 -8.21 -12.32 -9.98
N TRP A 109 -7.04 -11.70 -9.94
CA TRP A 109 -5.89 -11.90 -10.82
C TRP A 109 -4.71 -12.25 -9.92
N ILE A 110 -4.41 -13.54 -9.86
CA ILE A 110 -3.43 -14.12 -8.93
C ILE A 110 -2.25 -14.63 -9.75
N ILE A 111 -1.02 -14.35 -9.34
CA ILE A 111 0.13 -14.82 -10.10
C ILE A 111 0.36 -16.31 -9.80
N GLY A 112 0.64 -17.09 -10.84
CA GLY A 112 0.85 -18.54 -10.75
C GLY A 112 1.76 -19.06 -11.84
N LYS A 113 2.37 -20.22 -11.61
CA LYS A 113 3.11 -20.97 -12.64
C LYS A 113 2.26 -22.12 -13.17
N GLU A 114 2.27 -22.29 -14.48
CA GLU A 114 1.71 -23.48 -15.12
C GLU A 114 2.64 -24.67 -14.85
N LEU A 115 2.07 -25.79 -14.42
CA LEU A 115 2.81 -27.00 -14.12
C LEU A 115 2.94 -27.86 -15.38
N PRO A 116 4.16 -28.29 -15.76
CA PRO A 116 4.33 -29.12 -16.94
C PRO A 116 3.75 -30.52 -16.72
N GLU A 117 2.88 -30.97 -17.61
CA GLU A 117 2.20 -32.27 -17.51
C GLU A 117 3.18 -33.45 -17.42
N TRP A 118 4.31 -33.38 -18.11
CA TRP A 118 5.30 -34.47 -18.19
C TRP A 118 6.45 -34.33 -17.21
N TYR A 119 6.46 -33.28 -16.39
CA TYR A 119 7.53 -33.05 -15.43
C TYR A 119 7.11 -33.52 -14.04
N THR A 120 7.65 -34.65 -13.62
CA THR A 120 7.28 -35.33 -12.37
C THR A 120 8.37 -35.28 -11.30
N ALA A 121 9.40 -34.44 -11.49
CA ALA A 121 10.48 -34.31 -10.51
C ALA A 121 10.03 -33.42 -9.34
N ASP A 122 10.58 -33.68 -8.16
CA ASP A 122 10.27 -32.93 -6.94
C ASP A 122 10.81 -31.48 -6.96
N ASN A 123 11.88 -31.25 -7.72
CA ASN A 123 12.50 -29.93 -7.88
C ASN A 123 12.14 -29.35 -9.25
N ASP A 124 11.92 -28.04 -9.35
CA ASP A 124 11.66 -27.37 -10.62
C ASP A 124 12.83 -27.54 -11.61
N TYR A 125 12.50 -27.77 -12.89
CA TYR A 125 13.51 -27.81 -13.95
C TYR A 125 14.05 -26.42 -14.21
N GLU A 126 15.35 -26.28 -14.03
CA GLU A 126 16.07 -25.06 -14.31
C GLU A 126 16.75 -25.16 -15.68
N ALA A 127 16.14 -24.55 -16.71
CA ALA A 127 16.72 -24.49 -18.06
C ALA A 127 18.14 -23.90 -18.03
N PRO A 128 19.08 -24.26 -18.93
CA PRO A 128 20.39 -23.63 -19.00
C PRO A 128 20.30 -22.10 -19.13
N VAL A 129 21.18 -21.35 -18.47
CA VAL A 129 21.15 -19.86 -18.47
C VAL A 129 21.11 -19.28 -19.87
N THR A 130 21.82 -19.88 -20.82
CA THR A 130 21.86 -19.47 -22.24
C THR A 130 20.53 -19.67 -22.99
N GLN A 131 19.60 -20.45 -22.43
CA GLN A 131 18.27 -20.71 -22.97
C GLN A 131 17.16 -19.96 -22.20
N ARG A 132 17.49 -19.30 -21.08
CA ARG A 132 16.53 -18.51 -20.31
C ARG A 132 16.33 -17.15 -20.98
N SER A 133 15.09 -16.65 -20.93
CA SER A 133 14.84 -15.24 -21.24
C SER A 133 15.55 -14.35 -20.23
N SER A 134 16.05 -13.19 -20.69
CA SER A 134 16.51 -12.12 -19.81
C SER A 134 15.36 -11.39 -19.11
N LEU A 135 14.12 -11.56 -19.60
CA LEU A 135 12.91 -11.00 -19.01
C LEU A 135 12.24 -12.01 -18.08
N ARG A 136 11.74 -11.50 -16.95
CA ARG A 136 10.93 -12.27 -16.01
C ARG A 136 9.51 -12.43 -16.55
N HIS A 137 9.03 -13.66 -16.60
CA HIS A 137 7.68 -13.97 -17.06
C HIS A 137 6.75 -14.12 -15.85
N GLU A 138 5.65 -13.39 -15.86
CA GLU A 138 4.65 -13.43 -14.79
C GLU A 138 3.27 -13.67 -15.40
N THR A 139 2.58 -14.72 -14.94
CA THR A 139 1.23 -15.06 -15.43
C THR A 139 0.20 -14.78 -14.36
N PHE A 140 -0.70 -13.83 -14.63
CA PHE A 140 -1.88 -13.58 -13.82
C PHE A 140 -3.03 -14.50 -14.26
N TRP A 141 -3.54 -15.27 -13.33
CA TRP A 141 -4.66 -16.19 -13.53
C TRP A 141 -5.95 -15.57 -12.99
N GLN A 142 -6.96 -15.49 -13.86
CA GLN A 142 -8.28 -14.96 -13.56
C GLN A 142 -9.10 -16.01 -12.81
N TYR A 143 -9.67 -15.61 -11.68
CA TYR A 143 -10.59 -16.44 -10.89
C TYR A 143 -11.79 -15.60 -10.43
N GLU A 144 -13.01 -16.04 -10.77
CA GLU A 144 -14.24 -15.36 -10.33
C GLU A 144 -14.47 -15.62 -8.83
N LEU A 145 -14.53 -14.55 -8.04
CA LEU A 145 -14.70 -14.62 -6.60
C LEU A 145 -16.14 -14.99 -6.24
N ASN A 146 -16.27 -15.91 -5.28
CA ASN A 146 -17.57 -16.24 -4.69
C ASN A 146 -18.17 -15.03 -3.92
N SER A 147 -19.46 -15.09 -3.60
CA SER A 147 -20.18 -13.97 -2.96
C SER A 147 -19.66 -13.58 -1.58
N LYS A 148 -19.00 -14.50 -0.84
CA LYS A 148 -18.39 -14.23 0.47
C LYS A 148 -17.12 -13.41 0.27
N LEU A 149 -16.23 -13.84 -0.61
CA LEU A 149 -14.99 -13.13 -0.94
C LEU A 149 -15.27 -11.77 -1.59
N ALA A 150 -16.21 -11.71 -2.53
CA ALA A 150 -16.61 -10.45 -3.16
C ALA A 150 -17.03 -9.39 -2.12
N ARG A 151 -17.75 -9.81 -1.06
CA ARG A 151 -18.11 -8.92 0.06
C ARG A 151 -16.90 -8.49 0.88
N ARG A 152 -15.96 -9.40 1.19
CA ARG A 152 -14.72 -9.07 1.92
C ARG A 152 -13.86 -8.07 1.15
N VAL A 153 -13.68 -8.31 -0.15
CA VAL A 153 -12.98 -7.41 -1.08
C VAL A 153 -13.61 -6.02 -1.06
N LEU A 154 -14.95 -5.92 -1.13
CA LEU A 154 -15.62 -4.63 -1.08
C LEU A 154 -15.46 -3.90 0.27
N ALA A 155 -15.49 -4.62 1.39
CA ALA A 155 -15.25 -4.05 2.72
C ALA A 155 -13.81 -3.53 2.88
N ASP A 156 -12.84 -4.16 2.22
CA ASP A 156 -11.44 -3.70 2.23
C ASP A 156 -11.23 -2.37 1.47
N LEU A 157 -12.20 -1.97 0.63
CA LEU A 157 -12.22 -0.70 -0.12
C LEU A 157 -12.86 0.46 0.64
N GLU A 158 -13.12 0.30 1.94
CA GLU A 158 -13.57 1.40 2.78
C GLU A 158 -12.57 2.57 2.77
N GLN A 159 -13.10 3.79 2.72
CA GLN A 159 -12.26 4.98 2.60
C GLN A 159 -11.39 5.16 3.84
N PRO A 160 -10.06 5.31 3.66
CA PRO A 160 -9.15 5.54 4.76
C PRO A 160 -9.25 6.97 5.30
N ASN A 161 -9.01 7.13 6.60
CA ASN A 161 -8.64 8.41 7.19
C ASN A 161 -7.10 8.52 7.21
N TRP A 162 -6.55 9.38 6.35
CA TRP A 162 -5.09 9.50 6.19
C TRP A 162 -4.39 10.12 7.39
N ASP A 163 -5.07 11.02 8.12
CA ASP A 163 -4.50 11.62 9.34
C ASP A 163 -4.37 10.56 10.43
N ASP A 164 -5.39 9.71 10.62
CA ASP A 164 -5.36 8.61 11.58
C ASP A 164 -4.30 7.56 11.20
N ILE A 165 -4.20 7.23 9.91
CA ILE A 165 -3.16 6.32 9.39
C ILE A 165 -1.77 6.90 9.67
N GLN A 166 -1.55 8.19 9.43
CA GLN A 166 -0.27 8.80 9.75
C GLN A 166 0.05 8.67 11.24
N VAL A 167 -0.86 9.08 12.12
CA VAL A 167 -0.64 9.03 13.57
C VAL A 167 -0.35 7.61 14.03
N PHE A 168 -1.09 6.63 13.51
CA PHE A 168 -0.87 5.22 13.81
C PHE A 168 0.50 4.74 13.33
N MET A 169 0.88 5.01 12.09
CA MET A 169 2.18 4.60 11.55
C MET A 169 3.34 5.28 12.27
N ASP A 170 3.22 6.57 12.60
CA ASP A 170 4.20 7.31 13.40
C ASP A 170 4.37 6.64 14.77
N HIS A 171 3.28 6.36 15.49
CA HIS A 171 3.33 5.69 16.79
C HIS A 171 3.90 4.26 16.73
N GLU A 172 3.43 3.44 15.78
CA GLU A 172 3.74 2.01 15.74
C GLU A 172 5.13 1.69 15.20
N LEU A 173 5.70 2.58 14.36
CA LEU A 173 6.95 2.36 13.66
C LEU A 173 8.02 3.38 14.04
N PHE A 174 7.72 4.67 13.92
CA PHE A 174 8.74 5.72 13.97
C PHE A 174 9.02 6.25 15.38
N ASP A 175 8.02 6.26 16.26
CA ASP A 175 8.14 6.68 17.67
C ASP A 175 8.54 5.50 18.58
N THR A 176 9.28 4.54 18.04
CA THR A 176 9.73 3.34 18.76
C THR A 176 11.23 3.39 19.04
N ARG A 177 11.67 2.66 20.08
CA ARG A 177 13.10 2.51 20.38
C ARG A 177 13.89 1.88 19.21
N PHE A 178 13.24 1.10 18.37
CA PHE A 178 13.88 0.41 17.25
C PHE A 178 14.22 1.36 16.11
N ALA A 179 13.41 2.42 15.92
CA ALA A 179 13.64 3.49 14.95
C ALA A 179 14.65 4.56 15.42
N GLN A 180 15.32 4.37 16.57
CA GLN A 180 16.39 5.27 16.98
C GLN A 180 17.50 5.32 15.92
N GLY A 181 17.92 6.53 15.54
CA GLY A 181 18.88 6.76 14.45
C GLY A 181 18.23 6.84 13.07
N PHE A 182 16.90 6.74 12.96
CA PHE A 182 16.20 6.99 11.71
C PHE A 182 16.41 8.43 11.23
N VAL A 183 16.84 8.57 9.98
CA VAL A 183 17.03 9.85 9.30
C VAL A 183 15.96 9.97 8.22
N GLN A 184 15.31 11.14 8.17
CA GLN A 184 14.29 11.40 7.16
C GLN A 184 14.90 11.30 5.75
N PRO A 185 14.25 10.62 4.78
CA PRO A 185 14.73 10.52 3.42
C PRO A 185 14.91 11.91 2.77
N ALA A 186 15.93 12.06 1.92
CA ALA A 186 16.14 13.31 1.17
C ALA A 186 15.10 13.53 0.06
N GLN A 187 14.36 12.48 -0.30
CA GLN A 187 13.37 12.44 -1.38
C GLN A 187 11.96 12.87 -0.93
N LEU A 188 11.77 13.30 0.33
CA LEU A 188 10.47 13.80 0.78
C LEU A 188 9.99 14.99 -0.10
N GLY A 189 8.70 15.02 -0.38
CA GLY A 189 8.07 15.93 -1.32
C GLY A 189 8.29 15.58 -2.80
N GLN A 190 8.99 14.48 -3.11
CA GLN A 190 9.13 13.98 -4.48
C GLN A 190 8.20 12.79 -4.74
N PRO A 191 7.74 12.57 -5.98
CA PRO A 191 7.00 11.37 -6.34
C PRO A 191 7.81 10.10 -6.07
N TYR A 192 7.17 9.10 -5.47
CA TYR A 192 7.79 7.80 -5.22
C TYR A 192 7.91 6.97 -6.51
N TYR A 193 9.15 6.63 -6.87
CA TYR A 193 9.48 5.93 -8.11
C TYR A 193 9.79 4.43 -7.95
N GLY A 194 9.89 3.92 -6.72
CA GLY A 194 10.06 2.47 -6.47
C GLY A 194 11.42 1.85 -6.82
N VAL A 195 12.44 2.62 -7.21
CA VAL A 195 13.80 2.10 -7.44
C VAL A 195 14.85 2.93 -6.70
N SER A 196 15.84 2.28 -6.11
CA SER A 196 16.99 2.94 -5.48
C SER A 196 17.73 3.75 -6.55
N SER A 197 18.11 4.99 -6.24
CA SER A 197 18.61 6.00 -7.19
C SER A 197 19.85 5.59 -8.02
N THR A 198 20.46 4.45 -7.72
CA THR A 198 21.71 3.96 -8.34
C THR A 198 21.50 3.02 -9.54
N ALA A 199 20.28 2.52 -9.80
CA ALA A 199 20.06 1.44 -10.76
C ALA A 199 19.63 1.86 -12.19
N ASP A 200 19.22 3.11 -12.42
CA ASP A 200 18.76 3.55 -13.75
C ASP A 200 19.20 5.00 -14.06
N THR A 201 20.34 5.12 -14.75
CA THR A 201 20.87 6.38 -15.29
C THR A 201 20.23 6.80 -16.62
N ALA A 202 19.19 6.12 -17.08
CA ALA A 202 18.40 6.55 -18.24
C ALA A 202 17.34 7.59 -17.83
N ILE A 203 17.80 8.84 -17.69
CA ILE A 203 17.10 10.03 -17.15
C ILE A 203 15.83 10.45 -17.95
N GLY A 204 15.45 9.75 -19.02
CA GLY A 204 14.40 10.20 -19.94
C GLY A 204 12.95 10.00 -19.48
N ASN A 205 12.60 8.85 -18.86
CA ASN A 205 11.21 8.41 -18.74
C ASN A 205 10.87 7.72 -17.41
N ARG A 206 11.43 8.20 -16.30
CA ARG A 206 11.13 7.63 -14.99
C ARG A 206 9.78 8.14 -14.49
N LEU A 207 8.75 7.31 -14.61
CA LEU A 207 7.42 7.58 -14.07
C LEU A 207 7.32 7.12 -12.62
N ALA A 208 6.57 7.87 -11.82
CA ALA A 208 6.27 7.51 -10.45
C ALA A 208 5.28 6.34 -10.41
N LEU A 209 5.36 5.49 -9.37
CA LEU A 209 4.48 4.32 -9.24
C LEU A 209 3.01 4.71 -9.06
N LEU A 210 2.76 5.91 -8.53
CA LEU A 210 1.42 6.50 -8.45
C LEU A 210 1.30 7.62 -9.50
N PRO A 211 0.13 7.77 -10.16
CA PRO A 211 -0.13 8.90 -11.04
C PRO A 211 0.06 10.25 -10.32
N THR A 212 0.83 11.16 -10.92
CA THR A 212 1.20 12.45 -10.33
C THR A 212 0.23 13.59 -10.64
N ASP A 213 -0.91 13.29 -11.28
CA ASP A 213 -1.97 14.29 -11.57
C ASP A 213 -2.77 14.67 -10.31
N TYR A 214 -2.51 13.98 -9.20
CA TYR A 214 -3.17 14.17 -7.91
C TYR A 214 -2.14 14.50 -6.84
N THR A 215 -2.53 15.32 -5.86
CA THR A 215 -1.72 15.61 -4.67
C THR A 215 -1.77 14.40 -3.73
N ALA A 216 -0.88 13.43 -3.96
CA ALA A 216 -0.76 12.20 -3.17
C ALA A 216 0.52 12.21 -2.30
N ASP A 217 0.90 13.40 -1.83
CA ASP A 217 2.18 13.65 -1.17
C ASP A 217 2.40 12.72 0.04
N PHE A 218 1.35 12.46 0.82
CA PHE A 218 1.44 11.55 1.96
C PHE A 218 1.81 10.12 1.55
N ALA A 219 1.23 9.61 0.46
CA ALA A 219 1.56 8.27 -0.02
C ALA A 219 3.03 8.19 -0.47
N HIS A 220 3.50 9.19 -1.21
CA HIS A 220 4.88 9.24 -1.68
C HIS A 220 5.88 9.34 -0.52
N ASP A 221 5.65 10.26 0.41
CA ASP A 221 6.51 10.47 1.57
C ASP A 221 6.56 9.25 2.47
N MET A 222 5.41 8.66 2.79
CA MET A 222 5.35 7.48 3.66
C MET A 222 6.03 6.27 3.03
N LEU A 223 5.92 6.05 1.71
CA LEU A 223 6.65 4.97 1.04
C LEU A 223 8.17 5.15 1.15
N TYR A 224 8.68 6.37 0.96
CA TYR A 224 10.11 6.65 1.18
C TYR A 224 10.54 6.43 2.63
N ARG A 225 9.71 6.85 3.60
CA ARG A 225 9.99 6.65 5.02
C ARG A 225 10.01 5.17 5.40
N LEU A 226 9.10 4.37 4.85
CA LEU A 226 9.05 2.93 5.07
C LEU A 226 10.27 2.22 4.50
N ASP A 227 10.65 2.51 3.25
CA ASP A 227 11.85 1.92 2.63
C ASP A 227 13.11 2.27 3.44
N ALA A 228 13.27 3.53 3.88
CA ALA A 228 14.42 3.93 4.69
C ALA A 228 14.42 3.29 6.08
N LEU A 229 13.24 3.01 6.66
CA LEU A 229 13.14 2.33 7.94
C LEU A 229 13.50 0.85 7.79
N GLU A 230 13.04 0.18 6.73
CA GLU A 230 13.45 -1.21 6.41
C GLU A 230 14.95 -1.31 6.23
N GLU A 231 15.56 -0.40 5.46
CA GLU A 231 17.02 -0.37 5.26
C GLU A 231 17.77 -0.21 6.59
N LEU A 232 17.29 0.66 7.48
CA LEU A 232 17.86 0.84 8.82
C LEU A 232 17.76 -0.43 9.66
N ILE A 233 16.58 -1.06 9.71
CA ILE A 233 16.34 -2.24 10.54
C ILE A 233 17.11 -3.45 10.00
N GLU A 234 17.16 -3.63 8.69
CA GLU A 234 17.96 -4.69 8.06
C GLU A 234 19.45 -4.49 8.37
N ALA A 235 19.97 -3.26 8.31
CA ALA A 235 21.34 -2.97 8.69
C ALA A 235 21.62 -3.32 10.17
N LYS A 236 20.68 -3.03 11.08
CA LYS A 236 20.79 -3.43 12.50
C LYS A 236 20.71 -4.94 12.71
N ILE A 237 19.97 -5.67 11.88
CA ILE A 237 19.89 -7.14 11.93
C ILE A 237 21.21 -7.76 11.44
N GLN A 238 21.78 -7.23 10.35
CA GLN A 238 23.06 -7.71 9.79
C GLN A 238 24.26 -7.33 10.66
N HIS A 239 24.19 -6.20 11.36
CA HIS A 239 25.21 -5.71 12.27
C HIS A 239 24.63 -5.45 13.67
N PRO A 240 24.39 -6.51 14.47
CA PRO A 240 23.67 -6.43 15.73
C PRO A 240 24.56 -5.91 16.88
N TYR A 241 25.02 -4.67 16.75
CA TYR A 241 25.84 -3.98 17.74
C TYR A 241 25.17 -2.67 18.14
N HIS A 242 25.27 -2.33 19.42
CA HIS A 242 24.98 -0.99 19.93
C HIS A 242 26.03 0.01 19.42
N GLU A 243 25.73 1.31 19.50
CA GLU A 243 26.66 2.38 19.08
C GLU A 243 27.98 2.37 19.86
N ASN A 244 27.99 1.81 21.07
CA ASN A 244 29.19 1.62 21.90
C ASN A 244 30.03 0.38 21.49
N GLY A 245 29.60 -0.38 20.49
CA GLY A 245 30.27 -1.59 20.00
C GLY A 245 29.89 -2.87 20.74
N GLU A 246 29.00 -2.83 21.73
CA GLU A 246 28.52 -4.03 22.42
C GLU A 246 27.53 -4.82 21.55
N VAL A 247 27.62 -6.15 21.58
CA VAL A 247 26.71 -7.03 20.84
C VAL A 247 25.31 -6.99 21.46
N LEU A 248 24.28 -6.89 20.63
CA LEU A 248 22.89 -7.02 21.05
C LEU A 248 22.64 -8.42 21.65
N THR A 249 21.94 -8.46 22.78
CA THR A 249 21.52 -9.73 23.39
C THR A 249 20.61 -10.54 22.44
N PRO A 250 20.53 -11.87 22.58
CA PRO A 250 19.66 -12.70 21.76
C PRO A 250 18.20 -12.23 21.75
N ASP A 251 17.68 -11.80 22.90
CA ASP A 251 16.31 -11.28 23.02
C ASP A 251 16.13 -9.96 22.25
N GLN A 252 17.10 -9.06 22.31
CA GLN A 252 17.07 -7.81 21.52
C GLN A 252 17.15 -8.08 20.01
N GLN A 253 17.90 -9.08 19.59
CA GLN A 253 17.95 -9.49 18.18
C GLN A 253 16.63 -10.12 17.73
N LEU A 254 15.96 -10.88 18.60
CA LEU A 254 14.63 -11.43 18.33
C LEU A 254 13.58 -10.32 18.21
N ASP A 255 13.59 -9.36 19.14
CA ASP A 255 12.74 -8.17 19.11
C ASP A 255 12.90 -7.37 17.81
N LEU A 256 14.13 -7.21 17.31
CA LEU A 256 14.39 -6.54 16.03
C LEU A 256 13.78 -7.30 14.85
N ARG A 257 13.85 -8.63 14.84
CA ARG A 257 13.22 -9.44 13.78
C ARG A 257 11.69 -9.36 13.84
N HIS A 258 11.10 -9.36 15.03
CA HIS A 258 9.66 -9.13 15.18
C HIS A 258 9.25 -7.73 14.72
N PHE A 259 10.08 -6.72 15.00
CA PHE A 259 9.83 -5.37 14.51
C PHE A 259 9.95 -5.28 12.98
N ALA A 260 10.90 -5.99 12.36
CA ALA A 260 10.99 -6.09 10.90
C ALA A 260 9.71 -6.69 10.30
N GLN A 261 9.21 -7.80 10.86
CA GLN A 261 7.93 -8.41 10.45
C GLN A 261 6.75 -7.44 10.60
N LYS A 262 6.75 -6.62 11.65
CA LYS A 262 5.72 -5.59 11.87
C LYS A 262 5.79 -4.50 10.80
N ILE A 263 6.99 -4.08 10.39
CA ILE A 263 7.17 -3.13 9.28
C ILE A 263 6.58 -3.73 7.99
N ASP A 264 6.95 -4.97 7.67
CA ASP A 264 6.45 -5.67 6.47
C ASP A 264 4.91 -5.72 6.44
N ASP A 265 4.29 -6.12 7.56
CA ASP A 265 2.83 -6.22 7.67
C ASP A 265 2.13 -4.85 7.56
N LEU A 266 2.64 -3.82 8.25
CA LEU A 266 2.07 -2.48 8.18
C LEU A 266 2.28 -1.82 6.81
N LYS A 267 3.44 -2.01 6.20
CA LYS A 267 3.71 -1.60 4.81
C LYS A 267 2.74 -2.30 3.86
N ALA A 268 2.48 -3.59 4.06
CA ALA A 268 1.56 -4.32 3.19
C ALA A 268 0.12 -3.81 3.27
N LYS A 269 -0.36 -3.53 4.49
CA LYS A 269 -1.66 -2.87 4.71
C LYS A 269 -1.69 -1.48 4.07
N PHE A 270 -0.61 -0.70 4.22
CA PHE A 270 -0.50 0.63 3.64
C PHE A 270 -0.54 0.59 2.10
N ILE A 271 0.20 -0.33 1.46
CA ILE A 271 0.24 -0.53 0.01
C ILE A 271 -1.16 -0.79 -0.54
N VAL A 272 -1.97 -1.64 0.13
CA VAL A 272 -3.37 -1.87 -0.26
C VAL A 272 -4.19 -0.58 -0.20
N LYS A 273 -4.08 0.20 0.88
CA LYS A 273 -4.82 1.46 1.01
C LYS A 273 -4.43 2.48 -0.06
N ILE A 274 -3.14 2.67 -0.33
CA ILE A 274 -2.69 3.59 -1.39
C ILE A 274 -3.11 3.10 -2.78
N ALA A 275 -3.02 1.81 -3.09
CA ALA A 275 -3.42 1.28 -4.40
C ALA A 275 -4.90 1.59 -4.69
N ASN A 276 -5.72 1.49 -3.66
CA ASN A 276 -7.17 1.63 -3.76
C ASN A 276 -7.64 3.09 -3.62
N HIS A 277 -6.85 3.97 -2.99
CA HIS A 277 -7.26 5.33 -2.61
C HIS A 277 -6.21 6.44 -2.88
N TYR A 278 -5.21 6.20 -3.74
CA TYR A 278 -4.12 7.15 -4.04
C TYR A 278 -4.59 8.58 -4.33
N LYS A 279 -5.74 8.78 -5.00
CA LYS A 279 -6.28 10.12 -5.33
C LYS A 279 -6.54 11.00 -4.12
N THR A 280 -6.80 10.42 -2.96
CA THR A 280 -7.13 11.15 -1.73
C THR A 280 -6.01 11.10 -0.70
N ALA A 281 -4.88 10.46 -0.99
CA ALA A 281 -3.77 10.21 -0.07
C ALA A 281 -2.97 11.48 0.27
N LYS A 282 -3.63 12.41 0.96
CA LYS A 282 -3.10 13.66 1.47
C LYS A 282 -3.59 13.88 2.89
N LEU A 283 -2.76 14.56 3.66
CA LEU A 283 -3.08 14.93 5.04
C LEU A 283 -3.96 16.17 5.07
N SER A 284 -4.74 16.30 6.13
CA SER A 284 -5.45 17.53 6.40
C SER A 284 -4.45 18.66 6.66
N PRO A 285 -4.67 19.87 6.11
CA PRO A 285 -3.79 20.99 6.40
C PRO A 285 -3.80 21.25 7.90
N LYS A 286 -2.62 21.17 8.53
CA LYS A 286 -2.47 21.55 9.94
C LYS A 286 -2.82 23.03 10.05
N ILE A 287 -3.93 23.34 10.74
CA ILE A 287 -4.29 24.70 11.07
C ILE A 287 -3.27 25.18 12.09
N SER A 288 -2.18 25.78 11.62
CA SER A 288 -1.34 26.60 12.46
C SER A 288 -2.21 27.75 12.94
N ALA A 289 -2.43 27.85 14.25
CA ALA A 289 -3.06 29.05 14.83
C ALA A 289 -2.28 30.25 14.30
N ASP A 290 -2.96 31.12 13.55
CA ASP A 290 -2.35 32.29 12.94
C ASP A 290 -1.65 33.10 14.05
N PRO A 291 -0.32 33.26 14.01
CA PRO A 291 0.42 34.00 15.03
C PRO A 291 0.01 35.48 15.10
N PHE A 292 -0.79 35.97 14.15
CA PHE A 292 -1.31 37.33 14.10
C PHE A 292 -2.81 37.46 14.42
N ALA A 293 -3.51 36.38 14.75
CA ALA A 293 -4.95 36.41 15.08
C ALA A 293 -5.31 37.23 16.34
N GLY A 294 -4.35 37.89 16.99
CA GLY A 294 -4.55 38.80 18.13
C GLY A 294 -4.16 40.27 17.88
N MET A 295 -3.65 40.65 16.71
CA MET A 295 -3.31 42.05 16.41
C MET A 295 -4.43 42.73 15.63
N THR A 296 -5.53 43.01 16.31
CA THR A 296 -6.40 44.13 15.93
C THR A 296 -6.28 45.19 17.02
N THR A 297 -5.52 46.24 16.71
CA THR A 297 -5.63 47.52 17.40
C THR A 297 -6.89 48.20 16.90
N ASP A 298 -7.98 48.09 17.64
CA ASP A 298 -9.04 49.09 17.58
C ASP A 298 -9.47 49.43 19.02
N GLU A 299 -9.07 50.64 19.42
CA GLU A 299 -9.50 51.31 20.63
C GLU A 299 -10.99 51.66 20.58
N HIS A 300 -11.64 51.45 21.72
CA HIS A 300 -12.76 52.24 22.25
C HIS A 300 -13.96 52.56 21.34
N VAL A 301 -15.06 51.80 21.52
CA VAL A 301 -16.39 52.41 21.73
C VAL A 301 -17.18 51.64 22.80
N THR A 302 -17.80 52.42 23.66
CA THR A 302 -18.49 52.17 24.94
C THR A 302 -19.72 51.24 24.93
N LYS A 303 -19.92 50.59 26.09
CA LYS A 303 -21.10 49.84 26.60
C LYS A 303 -22.47 50.50 26.31
N PRO A 304 -23.58 49.73 26.42
CA PRO A 304 -24.26 49.65 27.71
C PRO A 304 -24.59 48.22 28.17
N SER A 305 -24.37 48.05 29.47
CA SER A 305 -24.68 46.93 30.33
C SER A 305 -26.17 46.55 30.38
N LYS A 306 -26.46 45.24 30.37
CA LYS A 306 -27.65 44.69 31.03
C LYS A 306 -27.26 43.64 32.08
N ALA A 307 -27.62 44.01 33.31
CA ALA A 307 -27.98 43.23 34.50
C ALA A 307 -27.35 41.85 34.72
N HIS A 308 -26.53 41.79 35.78
CA HIS A 308 -26.13 40.58 36.49
C HIS A 308 -27.23 40.16 37.48
N LYS A 309 -27.48 38.85 37.58
CA LYS A 309 -27.95 38.15 38.80
C LYS A 309 -27.59 36.65 38.68
N PRO A 310 -27.47 35.91 39.79
CA PRO A 310 -26.18 35.41 40.26
C PRO A 310 -26.02 33.88 40.14
N HIS A 311 -24.78 33.46 40.41
CA HIS A 311 -24.29 32.10 40.62
C HIS A 311 -25.27 31.12 41.31
N ASP A 312 -25.40 29.92 40.72
CA ASP A 312 -25.56 28.63 41.41
C ASP A 312 -24.83 27.58 40.54
N ALA A 313 -23.67 27.10 40.99
CA ALA A 313 -23.47 25.81 41.68
C ALA A 313 -23.33 24.61 40.71
N ALA A 314 -22.07 24.19 40.58
CA ALA A 314 -21.58 22.85 40.24
C ALA A 314 -22.37 22.00 39.22
N LYS A 315 -21.83 21.86 38.00
CA LYS A 315 -22.10 20.71 37.13
C LYS A 315 -20.80 20.01 36.76
N SER A 316 -20.76 18.73 37.15
CA SER A 316 -19.65 17.79 37.13
C SER A 316 -19.12 17.47 35.72
N ASN A 317 -17.82 17.16 35.67
CA ASN A 317 -16.98 16.70 34.54
C ASN A 317 -17.49 15.42 33.83
N SER A 318 -18.65 15.45 33.19
CA SER A 318 -19.12 14.33 32.33
C SER A 318 -18.62 14.41 30.89
N GLY A 319 -18.10 15.57 30.45
CA GLY A 319 -17.60 15.77 29.09
C GLY A 319 -16.33 14.96 28.78
N ASN A 320 -15.33 15.02 29.66
CA ASN A 320 -14.03 14.37 29.42
C ASN A 320 -14.12 12.84 29.42
N VAL A 321 -15.03 12.24 30.18
CA VAL A 321 -15.17 10.77 30.24
C VAL A 321 -15.83 10.24 28.97
N ILE A 322 -16.85 10.96 28.45
CA ILE A 322 -17.52 10.58 27.20
C ILE A 322 -16.55 10.74 26.01
N THR A 323 -15.76 11.81 25.99
CA THR A 323 -14.72 12.01 24.97
C THR A 323 -13.64 10.92 25.04
N LEU A 324 -13.20 10.52 26.23
CA LEU A 324 -12.23 9.45 26.40
C LEU A 324 -12.80 8.11 25.91
N ILE A 325 -14.04 7.77 26.27
CA ILE A 325 -14.70 6.52 25.83
C ILE A 325 -14.82 6.48 24.30
N ILE A 326 -15.20 7.58 23.66
CA ILE A 326 -15.31 7.66 22.20
C ILE A 326 -13.94 7.46 21.54
N ILE A 327 -12.90 8.13 22.04
CA ILE A 327 -11.53 7.97 21.55
C ILE A 327 -11.05 6.54 21.74
N THR A 328 -11.30 5.91 22.89
CA THR A 328 -10.94 4.52 23.16
C THR A 328 -11.67 3.55 22.23
N VAL A 329 -12.96 3.74 21.96
CA VAL A 329 -13.71 2.90 21.02
C VAL A 329 -13.18 3.05 19.59
N ILE A 330 -12.83 4.27 19.17
CA ILE A 330 -12.22 4.51 17.85
C ILE A 330 -10.85 3.84 17.77
N ILE A 331 -9.99 3.98 18.79
CA ILE A 331 -8.68 3.31 18.85
C ILE A 331 -8.84 1.79 18.84
N CYS A 332 -9.82 1.22 19.54
CA CYS A 332 -10.07 -0.23 19.53
C CYS A 332 -10.62 -0.73 18.19
N LEU A 333 -11.47 0.05 17.50
CA LEU A 333 -11.96 -0.29 16.17
C LEU A 333 -10.87 -0.20 15.11
N ILE A 334 -10.01 0.82 15.21
CA ILE A 334 -8.82 0.97 14.37
C ILE A 334 -7.85 -0.18 14.67
N GLY A 335 -7.57 -0.52 15.93
CA GLY A 335 -6.73 -1.66 16.30
C GLY A 335 -7.30 -3.00 15.83
N TYR A 336 -8.62 -3.20 15.91
CA TYR A 336 -9.27 -4.39 15.37
C TYR A 336 -9.20 -4.47 13.83
N TYR A 337 -9.30 -3.34 13.13
CA TYR A 337 -9.25 -3.27 11.68
C TYR A 337 -7.81 -3.32 11.12
N PHE A 338 -6.84 -2.77 11.85
CA PHE A 338 -5.40 -2.80 11.53
C PHE A 338 -4.66 -3.97 12.21
N GLY A 339 -5.35 -4.84 12.93
CA GLY A 339 -4.81 -6.08 13.51
C GLY A 339 -4.08 -5.89 14.84
N LEU A 340 -4.79 -6.26 15.91
CA LEU A 340 -4.25 -6.89 17.12
C LEU A 340 -4.77 -8.33 17.16
#